data_AF-A0AAQ4EG35-F1
#
_entry.id   AF-A0AAQ4EG35-F1
#
_cell.length_a   1.000
_cell.length_b   1.000
_cell.length_c   1.000
_cell.angle_alpha   90.00
_cell.angle_beta   90.00
_cell.angle_gamma   90.00
#
_symmetry.space_group_name_H-M   'P 1'
#
loop_
_entity.id
_entity.type
_entity.pdbx_description
1 polymer ?
#
loop_
_entity_poly.entity_id
_entity_poly.type
_entity_poly.pdbx_seq_one_letter_code
_entity_poly.pdbx_strand_id
1 'polypeptide(L)' 'MFVEKFTLLTLAKSVITHNSRFKVTHNGHRTWHLHIHDVQERDRGAYMCQINTSPMKSQVGYLNVV' A
#
# COMPACT_ATOMS: atom_id res chain seq x y z
N MET A 1 13.72 -5.60 -19.02
CA MET A 1 13.51 -4.36 -18.24
C MET A 1 12.15 -4.49 -17.55
N PHE A 2 12.12 -5.08 -16.36
CA PHE A 2 10.87 -5.25 -15.60
C PHE A 2 10.58 -3.94 -14.89
N VAL A 3 9.63 -3.15 -15.39
CA VAL A 3 8.95 -2.15 -14.56
C VAL A 3 8.12 -2.95 -13.58
N GLU A 4 8.47 -2.93 -12.29
CA GLU A 4 7.61 -3.49 -11.25
C GLU A 4 6.25 -2.78 -11.32
N LYS A 5 5.23 -3.51 -11.79
CA LYS A 5 3.87 -2.98 -11.92
C LYS A 5 3.23 -3.04 -10.55
N PHE A 6 3.15 -1.89 -9.89
CA PHE A 6 2.35 -1.72 -8.68
C PHE A 6 0.91 -1.36 -9.03
N THR A 7 -0.05 -1.93 -8.29
CA THR A 7 -1.47 -1.57 -8.39
C THR A 7 -1.83 -0.59 -7.27
N LEU A 8 -2.56 0.47 -7.59
CA LEU A 8 -2.96 1.47 -6.60
C LEU A 8 -4.06 0.91 -5.68
N LEU A 9 -3.72 0.70 -4.40
CA LEU A 9 -4.67 0.23 -3.39
C LEU A 9 -5.45 1.38 -2.75
N THR A 10 -4.74 2.46 -2.41
CA THR A 10 -5.25 3.59 -1.64
C THR A 10 -4.61 4.88 -2.13
N LEU A 11 -5.35 5.98 -2.09
CA LEU A 11 -4.85 7.32 -2.39
C LEU A 11 -5.19 8.28 -1.25
N ALA A 12 -4.17 8.86 -0.63
CA ALA A 12 -4.30 9.69 0.56
C ALA A 12 -5.12 8.99 1.67
N LYS A 13 -6.37 9.41 1.92
CA LYS A 13 -7.25 8.82 2.95
C LYS A 13 -8.35 7.92 2.37
N SER A 14 -8.31 7.67 1.06
CA SER A 14 -9.35 6.93 0.35
C SER A 14 -8.83 5.58 -0.12
N VAL A 15 -9.66 4.55 0.01
CA VAL A 15 -9.42 3.23 -0.58
C VAL A 15 -9.91 3.24 -2.02
N ILE A 16 -9.08 2.80 -2.96
CA ILE A 16 -9.37 2.76 -4.40
C ILE A 16 -9.69 1.34 -4.87
N THR A 17 -9.04 0.34 -4.26
CA THR A 17 -9.30 -1.07 -4.56
C THR A 17 -10.74 -1.48 -4.17
N HIS A 18 -11.32 -2.39 -4.96
CA HIS A 18 -12.63 -2.99 -4.66
C HIS A 18 -12.58 -4.05 -3.54
N ASN A 19 -11.37 -4.49 -3.15
CA ASN A 19 -11.23 -5.47 -2.08
C ASN A 19 -11.44 -4.79 -0.73
N SER A 20 -12.58 -5.08 -0.10
CA SER A 20 -13.03 -4.50 1.17
C SER A 20 -12.12 -4.80 2.36
N ARG A 21 -11.21 -5.77 2.24
CA ARG A 21 -10.20 -6.11 3.26
C ARG A 21 -9.14 -5.03 3.45
N PHE A 22 -8.90 -4.21 2.43
CA PHE A 22 -7.93 -3.11 2.51
C PHE A 22 -8.58 -1.85 3.08
N LYS A 23 -7.94 -1.25 4.07
CA LYS A 23 -8.32 0.05 4.65
C LYS A 23 -7.09 0.94 4.78
N VAL A 24 -7.32 2.25 4.83
CA VAL A 24 -6.27 3.23 5.11
C VAL A 24 -6.69 4.12 6.28
N THR A 25 -5.76 4.37 7.18
CA THR A 25 -5.93 5.41 8.22
C THR A 25 -4.76 6.38 8.17
N HIS A 26 -5.03 7.62 8.54
CA HIS A 26 -4.03 8.68 8.64
C HIS A 26 -4.03 9.22 10.07
N ASN A 27 -2.86 9.32 10.69
CA ASN A 27 -2.73 9.75 12.09
C ASN A 27 -2.87 11.27 12.31
N GLY A 28 -3.30 12.04 11.30
CA GLY A 28 -3.36 13.50 11.37
C GLY A 28 -2.02 14.21 11.10
N HIS A 29 -0.91 13.49 11.04
CA HIS A 29 0.42 14.03 10.73
C HIS A 29 0.99 13.46 9.43
N ARG A 30 2.03 12.62 9.51
CA ARG A 30 2.85 12.18 8.37
C ARG A 30 2.81 10.67 8.17
N THR A 31 1.89 9.97 8.84
CA THR A 31 1.84 8.50 8.79
C THR A 31 0.51 8.05 8.22
N TRP A 32 0.62 7.28 7.14
CA TRP A 32 -0.47 6.54 6.53
C TRP A 32 -0.28 5.06 6.85
N HIS A 33 -1.30 4.45 7.46
CA HIS A 33 -1.31 3.03 7.77
C HIS A 33 -2.21 2.32 6.77
N LEU A 34 -1.64 1.37 6.04
CA LEU A 34 -2.40 0.41 5.26
C LEU A 34 -2.78 -0.76 6.18
N HIS A 35 -4.07 -1.04 6.29
CA HIS A 35 -4.59 -2.17 7.05
C HIS A 35 -5.08 -3.23 6.08
N ILE A 36 -4.72 -4.48 6.35
CA ILE A 36 -5.19 -5.65 5.60
C ILE A 36 -5.91 -6.55 6.61
N HIS A 37 -7.23 -6.61 6.51
CA HIS A 37 -8.04 -7.50 7.33
C HIS A 37 -8.13 -8.89 6.68
N ASP A 38 -8.27 -9.93 7.51
CA ASP A 38 -8.38 -11.32 7.04
C ASP A 38 -7.24 -11.66 6.06
N VAL A 39 -5.99 -11.55 6.55
CA VAL A 39 -4.78 -11.76 5.74
C VAL A 39 -4.70 -13.20 5.26
N GLN A 40 -4.42 -13.38 3.97
CA GLN A 40 -4.34 -14.67 3.30
C GLN A 40 -2.95 -14.85 2.68
N GLU A 41 -2.50 -16.09 2.45
CA GLU A 41 -1.18 -16.36 1.84
C GLU A 41 -0.97 -15.62 0.50
N ARG A 42 -2.05 -15.45 -0.28
CA ARG A 42 -2.05 -14.70 -1.53
C ARG A 42 -1.74 -13.21 -1.40
N ASP A 43 -1.83 -12.65 -0.19
CA ASP A 43 -1.48 -11.25 0.06
C ASP A 43 0.03 -11.06 0.25
N ARG A 44 0.81 -12.14 0.29
CA ARG A 44 2.28 -12.12 0.34
C ARG A 44 2.83 -11.35 -0.86
N GLY A 45 3.75 -10.42 -0.61
CA GLY A 45 4.40 -9.67 -1.69
C GLY A 45 4.94 -8.31 -1.27
N ALA A 46 5.40 -7.55 -2.26
CA ALA A 46 5.91 -6.20 -2.07
C ALA A 46 4.78 -5.17 -2.05
N TYR A 47 4.78 -4.30 -1.05
CA TYR A 47 3.87 -3.17 -0.90
C TYR A 47 4.69 -1.88 -0.92
N MET A 48 4.24 -0.90 -1.71
CA MET A 48 4.93 0.38 -1.88
C MET A 48 4.13 1.52 -1.28
N CYS A 49 4.79 2.36 -0.48
CA CYS A 49 4.32 3.69 -0.12
C CYS A 49 4.97 4.70 -1.06
N GLN A 50 4.17 5.54 -1.73
CA GLN A 50 4.64 6.55 -2.68
C GLN A 50 4.20 7.94 -2.26
N ILE A 51 5.11 8.91 -2.39
CA ILE A 51 4.86 10.33 -2.22
C ILE A 51 5.15 11.02 -3.56
N ASN A 52 4.16 11.76 -4.07
CA ASN A 52 4.22 12.47 -5.35
C ASN A 52 5.05 13.77 -5.25
N THR A 53 6.32 13.66 -4.86
CA THR A 53 7.31 14.74 -4.97
C THR A 53 7.97 14.74 -6.35
N SER A 54 8.71 15.81 -6.66
CA SER A 54 9.64 15.82 -7.79
C SER A 54 11.07 15.93 -7.25
N PRO A 55 11.92 14.87 -7.35
CA PRO A 55 11.62 13.53 -7.87
C PRO A 55 10.69 12.72 -6.95
N MET A 56 10.03 11.69 -7.51
CA MET A 56 9.13 10.82 -6.75
C MET A 56 9.88 10.11 -5.62
N LYS A 57 9.31 10.12 -4.43
CA LYS A 57 9.83 9.34 -3.29
C LYS A 57 8.98 8.12 -3.09
N SER A 58 9.60 6.95 -2.96
CA SER A 58 8.91 5.70 -2.66
C SER A 58 9.71 4.85 -1.68
N GLN A 59 9.00 4.04 -0.91
CA GLN A 59 9.58 3.04 -0.03
C GLN A 59 8.77 1.75 -0.19
N VAL A 60 9.49 0.62 -0.28
CA VAL A 60 8.90 -0.70 -0.46
C VAL A 60 9.13 -1.54 0.80
N GLY A 61 8.09 -2.23 1.25
CA GLY A 61 8.16 -3.25 2.30
C GLY A 61 7.62 -4.58 1.79
N TYR A 62 8.16 -5.69 2.29
CA TYR A 62 7.71 -7.03 1.90
C TYR A 62 6.84 -7.63 3.01
N LEU A 63 5.61 -8.02 2.67
CA LEU A 63 4.73 -8.74 3.57
C LEU A 63 4.95 -10.24 3.39
N ASN A 64 5.43 -10.90 4.44
CA ASN A 64 5.46 -12.35 4.51
C ASN A 64 4.25 -12.85 5.32
N VAL A 65 3.50 -13.78 4.73
CA VAL A 65 2.35 -14.46 5.35
C VAL A 65 2.71 -15.94 5.43
N VAL A 66 2.66 -16.52 6.63
CA VAL A 66 3.03 -17.92 6.96
C VAL A 66 1.91 -18.64 7.68
#